data_AF-A0A9P7N2C0-F1
#
_entry.id   AF-A0A9P7N2C0-F1
#
_cell.length_a   1.000
_cell.length_b   1.000
_cell.length_c   1.000
_cell.angle_alpha   90.00
_cell.angle_beta   90.00
_cell.angle_gamma   90.00
#
_symmetry.space_group_name_H-M   'P 1'
#
loop_
_entity.id
_entity.type
_entity.pdbx_description
1 polymer ?
#
loop_
_entity_poly.entity_id
_entity_poly.type
_entity_poly.pdbx_seq_one_letter_code
_entity_poly.pdbx_strand_id
1 'polypeptide(L)'
;MYSEGIHARPGKGEDHDRDPEKVSVVYHQQEAGVEIRGLETNPETMLHKGLKARHITMIAIGGALGTGLIVGTGKALAQAGPGSLFISYTFVGFLVFIVMASLGEMAAWLPLSAGFTGYATRYCHPSLGFALGWS
;
A
#
# COMPACT_ATOMS: atom_id res chain seq x y z
N MET A 1 -7.47 58.27 -32.76
CA MET A 1 -8.45 57.44 -32.02
C MET A 1 -7.79 56.10 -31.72
N TYR A 2 -7.52 55.84 -30.44
CA TYR A 2 -7.22 54.58 -29.74
C TYR A 2 -5.97 53.78 -30.21
N SER A 3 -4.81 53.78 -29.53
CA SER A 3 -4.45 53.50 -28.12
C SER A 3 -4.30 52.01 -27.78
N GLU A 4 -3.17 51.72 -27.11
CA GLU A 4 -2.80 50.52 -26.32
C GLU A 4 -2.19 49.33 -27.09
N GLY A 5 -1.13 48.66 -26.63
CA GLY A 5 -0.39 48.74 -25.37
C GLY A 5 0.69 47.66 -25.36
N ILE A 6 1.86 48.01 -24.80
CA ILE A 6 2.99 47.13 -24.55
C ILE A 6 2.64 46.26 -23.34
N HIS A 7 2.81 44.93 -23.38
CA HIS A 7 3.01 44.18 -22.14
C HIS A 7 3.79 42.89 -22.33
N ALA A 8 4.92 42.80 -21.63
CA ALA A 8 5.80 41.67 -21.54
C ALA A 8 5.42 40.77 -20.34
N ARG A 9 5.50 39.43 -20.56
CA ARG A 9 5.70 38.32 -19.58
C ARG A 9 4.59 38.19 -18.50
N PRO A 10 4.39 37.03 -17.80
CA PRO A 10 5.26 35.87 -17.63
C PRO A 10 4.58 34.50 -17.84
N GLY A 11 5.38 33.42 -17.79
CA GLY A 11 4.86 32.05 -17.74
C GLY A 11 3.87 31.89 -16.58
N LYS A 12 2.67 31.43 -16.90
CA LYS A 12 1.61 31.15 -15.93
C LYS A 12 1.42 29.65 -15.91
N GLY A 13 1.65 29.06 -14.74
CA GLY A 13 1.73 27.63 -14.51
C GLY A 13 0.56 26.85 -15.10
N GLU A 14 0.90 25.85 -15.91
CA GLU A 14 0.03 24.71 -16.20
C GLU A 14 0.05 23.79 -14.97
N ASP A 15 -0.63 24.21 -13.90
CA ASP A 15 -0.92 23.36 -12.76
C ASP A 15 -2.34 23.64 -12.27
N HIS A 16 -3.29 23.42 -13.17
CA HIS A 16 -4.69 23.17 -12.83
C HIS A 16 -5.36 22.48 -14.02
N ASP A 17 -6.17 21.46 -13.74
CA ASP A 17 -6.91 20.63 -14.71
C ASP A 17 -6.10 19.52 -15.39
N ARG A 18 -5.45 18.69 -14.57
CA ARG A 18 -5.31 17.28 -14.92
C ARG A 18 -6.69 16.63 -14.84
N ASP A 19 -7.33 16.56 -16.00
CA ASP A 19 -8.53 15.81 -16.30
C ASP A 19 -8.53 14.43 -15.59
N PRO A 20 -9.44 14.18 -14.62
CA PRO A 20 -9.46 12.95 -13.83
C PRO A 20 -9.69 11.70 -14.68
N GLU A 21 -10.23 11.86 -15.89
CA GLU A 21 -10.48 10.78 -16.84
C GLU A 21 -9.18 10.18 -17.38
N LYS A 22 -8.11 10.96 -17.57
CA LYS A 22 -6.84 10.43 -18.07
C LYS A 22 -6.06 9.67 -17.01
N VAL A 23 -6.27 9.99 -15.73
CA VAL A 23 -5.68 9.25 -14.61
C VAL A 23 -6.33 7.88 -14.47
N SER A 24 -7.66 7.77 -14.58
CA SER A 24 -8.39 6.49 -14.44
C SER A 24 -8.04 5.49 -15.56
N VAL A 25 -7.82 5.96 -16.80
CA VAL A 25 -7.48 5.10 -17.95
C VAL A 25 -6.14 4.38 -17.76
N VAL A 26 -5.16 4.99 -17.08
CA VAL A 26 -3.85 4.34 -16.82
C VAL A 26 -3.97 3.24 -15.75
N TYR A 27 -4.99 3.28 -14.89
CA TYR A 27 -5.25 2.22 -13.90
C TYR A 27 -6.04 1.02 -14.47
N HIS A 28 -6.59 1.13 -15.69
CA HIS A 28 -7.46 0.10 -16.27
C HIS A 28 -6.72 -1.12 -16.84
N GLN A 29 -5.39 -1.12 -16.90
CA GLN A 29 -4.64 -2.18 -17.58
C GLN A 29 -3.62 -2.90 -16.68
N GLN A 30 -4.02 -3.28 -15.47
CA GLN A 30 -3.32 -4.34 -14.74
C GLN A 30 -4.23 -5.10 -13.77
N GLU A 31 -5.37 -5.59 -14.24
CA GLU A 31 -6.14 -6.64 -13.56
C GLU A 31 -5.95 -7.96 -14.30
N ALA A 32 -4.76 -8.54 -14.17
CA ALA A 32 -4.51 -9.91 -14.58
C ALA A 32 -5.17 -10.88 -13.58
N GLY A 33 -6.45 -11.16 -13.82
CA GLY A 33 -7.12 -12.43 -13.53
C GLY A 33 -6.95 -13.05 -12.14
N VAL A 34 -7.74 -12.57 -11.18
CA VAL A 34 -8.30 -13.44 -10.14
C VAL A 34 -9.81 -13.31 -10.27
N GLU A 35 -10.46 -14.33 -10.82
CA GLU A 35 -11.92 -14.45 -10.88
C GLU A 35 -12.43 -14.65 -9.45
N ILE A 36 -12.66 -13.55 -8.71
CA ILE A 36 -13.44 -13.57 -7.48
C ILE A 36 -14.90 -13.78 -7.91
N ARG A 37 -15.29 -15.06 -8.06
CA ARG A 37 -16.66 -15.47 -8.33
C ARG A 37 -17.58 -14.91 -7.24
N GLY A 38 -18.39 -13.90 -7.56
CA GLY A 38 -19.55 -13.54 -6.74
C GLY A 38 -19.88 -12.05 -6.53
N LEU A 39 -19.24 -11.09 -7.22
CA LEU A 39 -19.65 -9.68 -7.12
C LEU A 39 -20.29 -9.23 -8.43
N GLU A 40 -21.62 -9.18 -8.47
CA GLU A 40 -22.33 -8.36 -9.44
C GLU A 40 -21.94 -6.90 -9.21
N THR A 41 -21.07 -6.36 -10.05
CA THR A 41 -20.65 -4.96 -9.99
C THR A 41 -21.76 -4.09 -10.56
N ASN A 42 -22.70 -3.71 -9.69
CA ASN A 42 -23.63 -2.62 -9.97
C ASN A 42 -22.80 -1.35 -10.25
N PRO A 43 -23.07 -0.56 -11.31
CA PRO A 43 -22.35 0.70 -11.57
C PRO A 43 -22.36 1.68 -10.37
N GLU A 44 -23.29 1.53 -9.44
CA GLU A 44 -23.39 2.29 -8.19
C GLU A 44 -22.37 1.85 -7.10
N THR A 45 -21.65 0.73 -7.26
CA THR A 45 -20.61 0.25 -6.33
C THR A 45 -19.19 0.48 -6.85
N MET A 46 -18.97 1.50 -7.68
CA MET A 46 -17.62 1.98 -7.97
C MET A 46 -16.99 2.61 -6.73
N LEU A 47 -16.04 1.90 -6.13
CA LEU A 47 -15.26 2.41 -5.01
C LEU A 47 -14.37 3.56 -5.49
N HIS A 48 -14.69 4.78 -5.05
CA HIS A 48 -13.92 5.97 -5.38
C HIS A 48 -12.53 5.87 -4.75
N LYS A 49 -11.49 5.57 -5.54
CA LYS A 49 -10.09 5.50 -5.11
C LYS A 49 -9.55 6.89 -4.76
N GLY A 50 -10.01 7.46 -3.63
CA GLY A 50 -9.60 8.78 -3.12
C GLY A 50 -8.49 8.76 -2.07
N LEU A 51 -7.92 7.58 -1.77
CA LEU A 51 -6.88 7.43 -0.76
C LEU A 51 -5.53 7.94 -1.28
N LYS A 52 -5.19 9.16 -0.87
CA LYS A 52 -3.86 9.75 -1.09
C LYS A 52 -2.79 8.93 -0.37
N ALA A 53 -1.58 8.89 -0.92
CA ALA A 53 -0.43 8.14 -0.38
C ALA A 53 -0.19 8.36 1.13
N ARG A 54 -0.45 9.58 1.62
CA ARG A 54 -0.36 9.92 3.06
C ARG A 54 -1.32 9.12 3.94
N HIS A 55 -2.55 8.87 3.48
CA HIS A 55 -3.54 8.10 4.25
C HIS A 55 -3.16 6.63 4.28
N ILE A 56 -2.65 6.10 3.16
CA ILE A 56 -2.14 4.73 3.06
C ILE A 56 -0.98 4.52 4.03
N THR A 57 -0.05 5.47 4.09
CA THR A 57 1.09 5.43 5.01
C THR A 57 0.63 5.52 6.48
N MET A 58 -0.35 6.38 6.80
CA MET A 58 -0.92 6.44 8.15
C MET A 58 -1.58 5.12 8.57
N ILE A 59 -2.31 4.47 7.67
CA ILE A 59 -2.94 3.17 7.94
C ILE A 59 -1.86 2.11 8.21
N ALA A 60 -0.81 2.08 7.38
CA ALA A 60 0.29 1.14 7.56
C ALA A 60 1.00 1.32 8.91
N ILE A 61 1.30 2.56 9.30
CA ILE A 61 1.94 2.88 10.60
C ILE A 61 1.00 2.52 11.76
N GLY A 62 -0.29 2.83 11.64
CA GLY A 62 -1.29 2.52 12.66
C GLY A 62 -1.47 1.01 12.88
N GLY A 63 -1.41 0.20 11.82
CA GLY A 63 -1.41 -1.25 11.91
C GLY A 63 -0.13 -1.82 12.52
N ALA A 64 1.04 -1.24 12.18
CA ALA A 64 2.33 -1.70 12.66
C ALA A 64 2.60 -1.38 14.14
N LEU A 65 2.17 -0.20 14.63
CA LEU A 65 2.41 0.26 16.01
C LEU A 65 1.32 -0.16 17.02
N GLY A 66 0.60 -1.25 16.75
CA GLY A 66 -0.52 -1.70 17.59
C GLY A 66 -0.18 -1.97 19.06
N THR A 67 -1.21 -2.27 19.85
CA THR A 67 -1.09 -2.54 21.30
C THR A 67 -0.13 -3.69 21.64
N GLY A 68 0.07 -4.63 20.71
CA GLY A 68 1.01 -5.74 20.85
C GLY A 68 2.45 -5.28 21.09
N LEU A 69 2.88 -4.18 20.46
CA LEU A 69 4.22 -3.63 20.68
C LEU A 69 4.34 -3.10 22.11
N ILE A 70 3.36 -2.36 22.61
CA ILE A 70 3.41 -1.75 23.95
C ILE A 70 3.34 -2.82 25.04
N VAL A 71 2.36 -3.73 24.95
CA VAL A 71 2.14 -4.78 25.96
C VAL A 71 3.25 -5.84 25.93
N GLY A 72 3.74 -6.19 24.73
CA GLY A 72 4.83 -7.14 24.56
C GLY A 72 6.17 -6.59 25.03
N THR A 73 6.50 -5.35 24.65
CA THR A 73 7.78 -4.71 25.04
C THR A 73 7.87 -4.48 26.55
N GLY A 74 6.77 -4.08 27.21
CA GLY A 74 6.76 -3.89 28.66
C GLY A 74 7.11 -5.16 29.44
N LYS A 75 6.55 -6.31 29.03
CA LYS A 75 6.87 -7.62 29.64
C LYS A 75 8.28 -8.09 29.29
N ALA A 76 8.69 -7.93 28.03
CA ALA A 76 10.00 -8.34 27.56
C ALA A 76 11.13 -7.54 28.21
N LEU A 77 10.94 -6.23 28.43
CA LEU A 77 11.90 -5.37 29.12
C LEU A 77 12.10 -5.78 30.58
N ALA A 78 11.02 -6.12 31.29
CA ALA A 78 11.08 -6.54 32.69
C ALA A 78 11.77 -7.91 32.89
N GLN A 79 11.65 -8.81 31.92
CA GLN A 79 12.21 -10.17 32.01
C GLN A 79 13.62 -10.30 31.43
N ALA A 80 13.91 -9.66 30.30
CA ALA A 80 15.12 -9.93 29.52
C ALA A 80 16.19 -8.83 29.69
N GLY A 81 15.83 -7.66 30.24
CA GLY A 81 16.69 -6.49 30.35
C GLY A 81 16.86 -5.73 29.02
N PRO A 82 17.37 -4.49 29.04
CA PRO A 82 17.36 -3.60 27.87
C PRO A 82 18.27 -4.06 26.72
N GLY A 83 19.37 -4.77 27.03
CA GLY A 83 20.35 -5.20 26.01
C GLY A 83 19.84 -6.33 25.10
N SER A 84 19.23 -7.36 25.68
CA SER A 84 18.67 -8.49 24.93
C SER A 84 17.42 -8.08 24.13
N LEU A 85 16.66 -7.12 24.65
CA LEU A 85 15.50 -6.54 23.99
C LEU A 85 15.91 -5.84 22.69
N PHE A 86 16.95 -5.00 22.74
CA PHE A 86 17.47 -4.30 21.56
C PHE A 86 17.95 -5.29 20.50
N ILE A 87 18.77 -6.28 20.88
CA ILE A 87 19.29 -7.29 19.94
C ILE A 87 18.17 -8.09 19.28
N SER A 88 17.14 -8.48 20.05
CA SER A 88 16.02 -9.28 19.56
C SER A 88 15.14 -8.46 18.61
N TYR A 89 14.85 -7.20 18.95
CA TYR A 89 14.11 -6.30 18.07
C TYR A 89 14.86 -5.98 16.78
N THR A 90 16.17 -5.76 16.83
CA THR A 90 16.98 -5.54 15.63
C THR A 90 17.03 -6.78 14.76
N PHE A 91 17.21 -7.96 15.35
CA PHE A 91 17.28 -9.22 14.59
C PHE A 91 15.95 -9.55 13.92
N VAL A 92 14.84 -9.51 14.67
CA VAL A 92 13.50 -9.76 14.11
C VAL A 92 13.11 -8.69 13.10
N GLY A 93 13.39 -7.42 13.41
CA GLY A 93 13.15 -6.31 12.48
C GLY A 93 13.92 -6.45 11.17
N PHE A 94 15.16 -6.93 11.22
CA PHE A 94 15.97 -7.20 10.03
C PHE A 94 15.39 -8.35 9.18
N LEU A 95 14.94 -9.45 9.81
CA LEU A 95 14.27 -10.54 9.11
C LEU A 95 12.99 -10.07 8.43
N VAL A 96 12.15 -9.31 9.15
CA VAL A 96 10.90 -8.75 8.61
C VAL A 96 11.19 -7.77 7.47
N PHE A 97 12.24 -6.96 7.58
CA PHE A 97 12.66 -6.04 6.52
C PHE A 97 13.00 -6.78 5.23
N ILE A 98 13.77 -7.87 5.28
CA ILE A 98 14.12 -8.66 4.09
C ILE A 98 12.86 -9.26 3.45
N VAL A 99 11.96 -9.81 4.26
CA VAL A 99 10.69 -10.38 3.78
C VAL A 99 9.84 -9.30 3.12
N MET A 100 9.69 -8.15 3.76
CA MET A 100 8.90 -7.03 3.25
C MET A 100 9.52 -6.41 1.99
N ALA A 101 10.85 -6.34 1.90
CA ALA A 101 11.54 -5.91 0.69
C ALA A 101 11.29 -6.88 -0.47
N SER A 102 11.37 -8.20 -0.21
CA SER A 102 11.07 -9.22 -1.22
C SER A 102 9.62 -9.15 -1.68
N LEU A 103 8.67 -8.96 -0.74
CA LEU A 103 7.26 -8.75 -1.05
C LEU A 103 7.01 -7.45 -1.81
N GLY A 104 7.73 -6.39 -1.46
CA GLY A 104 7.64 -5.08 -2.12
C GLY A 104 8.05 -5.15 -3.58
N GLU A 105 9.15 -5.85 -3.88
CA GLU A 105 9.55 -6.14 -5.26
C GLU A 105 8.43 -6.91 -5.98
N MET A 106 7.94 -8.02 -5.41
CA MET A 106 6.85 -8.79 -6.03
C MET A 106 5.57 -7.98 -6.25
N ALA A 107 5.22 -7.06 -5.33
CA ALA A 107 4.06 -6.19 -5.44
C ALA A 107 4.23 -5.09 -6.49
N ALA A 108 5.46 -4.63 -6.74
CA ALA A 108 5.76 -3.70 -7.83
C ALA A 108 5.65 -4.36 -9.21
N TRP A 109 6.04 -5.63 -9.33
CA TRP A 109 5.94 -6.40 -10.58
C TRP A 109 4.51 -6.85 -10.91
N LEU A 110 3.73 -7.30 -9.92
CA LEU A 110 2.34 -7.72 -10.11
C LEU A 110 1.46 -7.17 -8.98
N PRO A 111 0.78 -6.02 -9.16
CA PRO A 111 -0.10 -5.48 -8.14
C PRO A 111 -1.37 -6.33 -8.06
N LEU A 112 -1.36 -7.34 -7.19
CA LEU A 112 -2.54 -8.17 -6.90
C LEU A 112 -3.43 -7.47 -5.86
N SER A 113 -4.71 -7.25 -6.20
CA SER A 113 -5.72 -6.73 -5.25
C SER A 113 -6.07 -7.70 -4.12
N ALA A 114 -5.63 -8.97 -4.21
CA ALA A 114 -5.95 -10.05 -3.28
C ALA A 114 -5.10 -10.07 -1.99
N GLY A 115 -4.31 -9.02 -1.72
CA GLY A 115 -3.47 -8.90 -0.53
C GLY A 115 -2.40 -10.00 -0.42
N PHE A 116 -1.83 -10.18 0.77
CA PHE A 116 -0.71 -11.12 1.00
C PHE A 116 -1.06 -12.58 0.62
N THR A 117 -2.29 -13.03 0.92
CA THR A 117 -2.78 -14.37 0.57
C THR A 117 -2.84 -14.61 -0.95
N GLY A 118 -3.13 -13.57 -1.74
CA GLY A 118 -3.09 -13.64 -3.19
C GLY A 118 -1.69 -13.96 -3.74
N TYR A 119 -0.65 -13.32 -3.19
CA TYR A 119 0.74 -13.59 -3.58
C TYR A 119 1.14 -15.05 -3.23
N ALA A 120 0.80 -15.53 -2.05
CA ALA A 120 1.11 -16.90 -1.63
C ALA A 120 0.41 -17.99 -2.45
N THR A 121 -0.84 -17.76 -2.84
CA THR A 121 -1.62 -18.66 -3.70
C THR A 121 -1.00 -18.76 -5.10
N ARG A 122 -0.47 -17.64 -5.62
CA ARG A 122 0.04 -17.54 -7.00
C ARG A 122 1.47 -18.05 -7.18
N TYR A 123 2.35 -17.84 -6.19
CA TYR A 123 3.77 -18.17 -6.27
C TYR A 123 4.17 -19.47 -5.58
N CYS A 124 3.43 -19.91 -4.55
CA CYS A 124 3.73 -21.17 -3.85
C CYS A 124 2.77 -22.27 -4.27
N HIS A 125 1.54 -22.25 -3.76
CA HIS A 125 0.51 -23.26 -4.04
C HIS A 125 -0.85 -22.81 -3.49
N PRO A 126 -2.00 -23.20 -4.11
CA PRO A 126 -3.33 -22.86 -3.61
C PRO A 126 -3.60 -23.29 -2.16
N SER A 127 -3.01 -24.40 -1.70
CA SER A 127 -3.15 -24.86 -0.31
C SER A 127 -2.43 -23.96 0.70
N LEU A 128 -1.33 -23.32 0.29
CA LEU A 128 -0.57 -22.40 1.14
C LEU A 128 -1.33 -21.07 1.26
N GLY A 129 -1.96 -20.62 0.18
CA GLY A 129 -2.94 -19.53 0.19
C GLY A 129 -4.10 -19.80 1.15
N PHE A 130 -4.72 -20.97 1.04
CA PHE A 130 -5.81 -21.36 1.97
C PHE A 130 -5.34 -21.39 3.43
N ALA A 131 -4.17 -21.96 3.71
CA ALA A 131 -3.62 -22.03 5.07
C ALA A 131 -3.36 -20.64 5.68
N LEU A 132 -2.82 -19.69 4.90
CA LEU A 132 -2.58 -18.32 5.35
C LEU A 132 -3.87 -17.50 5.51
N GLY A 133 -4.94 -17.84 4.78
CA GLY A 133 -6.23 -17.19 4.90
C GLY A 133 -7.14 -17.76 6.00
N TRP A 134 -6.79 -18.92 6.58
CA TRP A 134 -7.59 -19.61 7.57
C TRP A 134 -7.31 -19.17 9.03
N SER A 135 -6.14 -18.60 9.29
CA SER A 135 -5.74 -18.06 10.60
C SER A 135 -6.33 -16.69 10.90
#